data_AF-A0A0S8HD85-F1
#
_entry.id   AF-A0A0S8HD85-F1
#
_cell.length_a   1.000
_cell.length_b   1.000
_cell.length_c   1.000
_cell.angle_alpha   90.00
_cell.angle_beta   90.00
_cell.angle_gamma   90.00
#
_symmetry.space_group_name_H-M   'P 1'
#
loop_
_entity.id
_entity.type
_entity.pdbx_description
1 polymer ?
#
loop_
_entity_poly.entity_id
_entity_poly.type
_entity_poly.pdbx_seq_one_letter_code
_entity_poly.pdbx_strand_id
1 'polypeptide(L)'
;MDYDALQVQPHHTVLSVTSGGCNTLSLAALGPARLIAVDLNSTQSWLLEFKIAGIRRLTHGEYLEFLGVRDSSARWELYHAVREALTPDARAYWDTQRSAIESGLLGAGRYERYLAAFRKLLRVIEGRKNVERLLACGSLEEQRRFYEETWDSFRWRLFFRVFFSRTVLGLGGLDPRFFTYVNGVGDFGEHFRKLTQHMLVDLPVRDNYFLAQIALGRYLDERAVPPYLLAEHFDTLRQTVGRIEIVTAELGTVLKSLPSNSVDGFNFSNVFEWVPPETFEATLRETYRVARPGARLCYRNLLVRRKHPRSLDHLFTPHDELAARLLYHDRSFVYSNFEVASVKKPAQEFET
;
A
#
# COMPACT_ATOMS: atom_id res chain seq x y z
N MET A 1 -0.97 8.74 -5.37
CA MET A 1 -1.14 7.64 -6.35
C MET A 1 -2.59 7.18 -6.42
N ASP A 2 -3.10 6.29 -5.55
CA ASP A 2 -4.49 5.76 -5.67
C ASP A 2 -5.55 6.85 -5.65
N TYR A 3 -5.39 7.78 -4.69
CA TYR A 3 -6.24 8.96 -4.52
C TYR A 3 -6.42 9.72 -5.85
N ASP A 4 -5.30 10.06 -6.49
CA ASP A 4 -5.26 10.84 -7.73
C ASP A 4 -5.72 10.04 -8.95
N ALA A 5 -5.44 8.74 -8.95
CA ALA A 5 -5.76 7.85 -10.05
C ALA A 5 -7.27 7.62 -10.15
N LEU A 6 -7.91 7.30 -9.02
CA LEU A 6 -9.31 6.86 -8.99
C LEU A 6 -10.34 7.99 -8.98
N GLN A 7 -9.96 9.20 -8.53
CA GLN A 7 -10.87 10.37 -8.47
C GLN A 7 -12.21 10.04 -7.79
N VAL A 8 -12.15 9.38 -6.63
CA VAL A 8 -13.32 8.89 -5.90
C VAL A 8 -14.29 10.02 -5.58
N GLN A 9 -15.59 9.81 -5.84
CA GLN A 9 -16.68 10.73 -5.53
C GLN A 9 -17.60 10.14 -4.45
N PRO A 10 -18.40 10.98 -3.74
CA PRO A 10 -19.26 10.51 -2.66
C PRO A 10 -20.29 9.45 -3.02
N HIS A 11 -20.72 9.39 -4.29
CA HIS A 11 -21.70 8.40 -4.77
C HIS A 11 -21.04 7.11 -5.31
N HIS A 12 -19.71 7.06 -5.38
CA HIS A 12 -18.99 5.92 -5.95
C HIS A 12 -19.05 4.68 -5.05
N THR A 13 -19.08 3.52 -5.70
CA THR A 13 -18.69 2.24 -5.10
C THR A 13 -17.26 1.91 -5.51
N VAL A 14 -16.38 1.66 -4.54
CA VAL A 14 -14.95 1.37 -4.80
C VAL A 14 -14.60 -0.02 -4.31
N LEU A 15 -13.93 -0.82 -5.15
CA LEU A 15 -13.33 -2.09 -4.75
C LEU A 15 -11.82 -1.89 -4.55
N SER A 16 -11.31 -2.31 -3.40
CA SER A 16 -9.89 -2.24 -3.07
C SER A 16 -9.39 -3.58 -2.57
N VAL A 17 -8.23 -4.03 -3.05
CA VAL A 17 -7.48 -5.08 -2.38
C VAL A 17 -7.09 -4.56 -1.00
N THR A 18 -7.38 -5.33 0.06
CA THR A 18 -7.21 -4.89 1.45
C THR A 18 -5.74 -4.63 1.77
N SER A 19 -4.86 -5.63 1.63
CA SER A 19 -3.41 -5.48 1.80
C SER A 19 -3.01 -4.69 3.06
N GLY A 20 -3.50 -5.14 4.23
CA GLY A 20 -3.30 -4.47 5.51
C GLY A 20 -4.17 -3.23 5.74
N GLY A 21 -5.05 -2.90 4.81
CA GLY A 21 -6.14 -1.93 4.96
C GLY A 21 -5.72 -0.46 4.83
N CYS A 22 -4.43 -0.14 4.68
CA CYS A 22 -3.97 1.26 4.64
C CYS A 22 -4.54 2.02 3.43
N ASN A 23 -4.51 1.42 2.23
CA ASN A 23 -5.08 2.03 1.03
C ASN A 23 -6.62 2.06 1.11
N THR A 24 -7.24 0.97 1.55
CA THR A 24 -8.69 0.88 1.79
C THR A 24 -9.18 2.00 2.70
N LEU A 25 -8.54 2.21 3.85
CA LEU A 25 -8.91 3.29 4.77
C LEU A 25 -8.60 4.67 4.18
N SER A 26 -7.48 4.83 3.47
CA SER A 26 -7.18 6.10 2.79
C SER A 26 -8.21 6.45 1.72
N LEU A 27 -8.77 5.46 1.03
CA LEU A 27 -9.89 5.63 0.09
C LEU A 27 -11.21 5.86 0.83
N ALA A 28 -11.42 5.26 2.01
CA ALA A 28 -12.60 5.55 2.83
C ALA A 28 -12.62 6.99 3.34
N ALA A 29 -11.45 7.61 3.56
CA ALA A 29 -11.34 9.03 3.91
C ALA A 29 -11.86 9.97 2.80
N LEU A 30 -11.97 9.50 1.55
CA LEU A 30 -12.60 10.22 0.44
C LEU A 30 -14.13 10.21 0.48
N GLY A 31 -14.72 9.45 1.40
CA GLY A 31 -16.16 9.37 1.58
C GLY A 31 -16.98 8.71 0.47
N PRO A 32 -16.53 7.61 -0.18
CA PRO A 32 -17.38 6.89 -1.12
C PRO A 32 -18.68 6.39 -0.45
N ALA A 33 -19.69 6.08 -1.26
CA ALA A 33 -20.97 5.53 -0.80
C ALA A 33 -20.80 4.11 -0.26
N ARG A 34 -19.92 3.33 -0.89
CA ARG A 34 -19.59 1.95 -0.51
C ARG A 34 -18.15 1.64 -0.85
N LEU A 35 -17.49 0.87 0.02
CA LEU A 35 -16.15 0.36 -0.26
C LEU A 35 -16.12 -1.16 -0.01
N ILE A 36 -15.67 -1.92 -0.99
CA ILE A 36 -15.52 -3.39 -0.91
C ILE A 36 -14.03 -3.70 -0.75
N ALA A 37 -13.64 -4.17 0.42
CA ALA A 37 -12.27 -4.53 0.76
C ALA A 37 -12.08 -6.04 0.61
N VAL A 38 -11.25 -6.45 -0.35
CA VAL A 38 -11.07 -7.88 -0.71
C VAL A 38 -9.67 -8.35 -0.36
N ASP A 39 -9.58 -9.49 0.35
CA ASP A 39 -8.30 -10.17 0.59
C ASP A 39 -8.49 -11.68 0.62
N LEU A 40 -7.52 -12.44 0.11
CA LEU A 40 -7.52 -13.89 0.26
C LEU A 40 -7.08 -14.29 1.69
N ASN A 41 -6.32 -13.44 2.38
CA ASN A 41 -5.79 -13.70 3.71
C ASN A 41 -6.74 -13.16 4.78
N SER A 42 -7.30 -14.07 5.59
CA SER A 42 -8.17 -13.72 6.72
C SER A 42 -7.49 -12.80 7.73
N THR A 43 -6.19 -12.97 7.99
CA THR A 43 -5.45 -12.10 8.93
C THR A 43 -5.40 -10.65 8.45
N GLN A 44 -5.33 -10.41 7.14
CA GLN A 44 -5.38 -9.04 6.59
C GLN A 44 -6.78 -8.44 6.71
N SER A 45 -7.81 -9.28 6.56
CA SER A 45 -9.21 -8.89 6.78
C SER A 45 -9.45 -8.53 8.26
N TRP A 46 -8.98 -9.37 9.19
CA TRP A 46 -9.05 -9.11 10.63
C TRP A 46 -8.23 -7.90 11.08
N LEU A 47 -7.13 -7.59 10.39
CA LEU A 47 -6.36 -6.36 10.63
C LEU A 47 -7.14 -5.11 10.19
N LEU A 48 -7.88 -5.18 9.09
CA LEU A 48 -8.77 -4.10 8.69
C LEU A 48 -9.93 -3.94 9.70
N GLU A 49 -10.55 -5.04 10.16
CA GLU A 49 -11.56 -4.99 11.24
C GLU A 49 -11.01 -4.32 12.50
N PHE A 50 -9.80 -4.69 12.92
CA PHE A 50 -9.12 -4.10 14.07
C PHE A 50 -8.95 -2.58 13.94
N LYS A 51 -8.49 -2.11 12.78
CA LYS A 51 -8.35 -0.68 12.48
C LYS A 51 -9.70 0.04 12.47
N ILE A 52 -10.73 -0.55 11.86
CA ILE A 52 -12.09 0.00 11.83
C ILE A 52 -12.67 0.11 13.24
N ALA A 53 -12.49 -0.91 14.07
CA ALA A 53 -12.95 -0.90 15.47
C ALA A 53 -12.28 0.23 16.26
N GLY A 54 -10.96 0.42 16.08
CA GLY A 54 -10.21 1.55 16.63
C GLY A 54 -10.79 2.91 16.21
N ILE A 55 -10.98 3.14 14.91
CA ILE A 55 -11.53 4.39 14.37
C ILE A 55 -12.92 4.72 14.96
N ARG A 56 -13.76 3.69 15.15
CA ARG A 56 -15.13 3.86 15.67
C ARG A 56 -15.19 4.20 17.15
N ARG A 57 -14.24 3.69 17.94
CA ARG A 57 -14.35 3.68 19.42
C ARG A 57 -13.36 4.62 20.12
N LEU A 58 -12.22 4.90 19.49
CA LEU A 58 -11.13 5.65 20.10
C LEU A 58 -11.08 7.08 19.57
N THR A 59 -10.56 8.01 20.38
CA THR A 59 -10.13 9.32 19.90
C THR A 59 -8.95 9.18 18.92
N HIS A 60 -8.65 10.23 18.14
CA HIS A 60 -7.52 10.20 17.21
C HIS A 60 -6.20 9.88 17.92
N GLY A 61 -5.96 10.50 19.09
CA GLY A 61 -4.76 10.27 19.88
C GLY A 61 -4.63 8.84 20.37
N GLU A 62 -5.70 8.29 20.96
CA GLU A 62 -5.75 6.89 21.38
C GLU A 62 -5.58 5.93 20.20
N TYR A 63 -6.12 6.27 19.01
CA TYR A 63 -5.94 5.45 17.81
C TYR A 63 -4.49 5.42 17.33
N LEU A 64 -3.77 6.55 17.41
CA LEU A 64 -2.34 6.60 17.12
C LEU A 64 -1.52 5.78 18.13
N GLU A 65 -1.87 5.81 19.41
CA GLU A 65 -1.27 4.93 20.42
C GLU A 65 -1.55 3.46 20.13
N PHE A 66 -2.81 3.13 19.90
CA PHE A 66 -3.32 1.78 19.63
C PHE A 66 -2.59 1.09 18.47
N LEU A 67 -2.32 1.83 17.40
CA LEU A 67 -1.61 1.31 16.23
C LEU A 67 -0.08 1.32 16.34
N GLY A 68 0.48 1.96 17.38
CA GLY A 68 1.93 2.06 17.56
C GLY A 68 2.58 3.25 16.83
N VAL A 69 1.80 4.27 16.48
CA VAL A 69 2.33 5.55 15.97
C VAL A 69 2.90 6.38 17.12
N ARG A 70 2.18 6.41 18.24
CA ARG A 70 2.63 7.00 19.50
C ARG A 70 3.05 5.91 20.48
N ASP A 71 4.06 6.19 21.29
CA ASP A 71 4.44 5.34 22.41
C ASP A 71 3.31 5.30 23.45
N SER A 72 2.98 4.11 23.93
CA SER A 72 1.90 3.92 24.90
C SER A 72 2.07 2.60 25.65
N SER A 73 1.75 2.61 26.93
CA SER A 73 1.59 1.42 27.76
C SER A 73 0.15 0.94 27.85
N ALA A 74 -0.81 1.68 27.27
CA ALA A 74 -2.25 1.43 27.41
C ALA A 74 -2.85 0.61 26.25
N ARG A 75 -2.02 0.06 25.34
CA ARG A 75 -2.50 -0.56 24.10
C ARG A 75 -3.38 -1.78 24.34
N TRP A 76 -3.12 -2.53 25.41
CA TRP A 76 -3.93 -3.69 25.76
C TRP A 76 -5.29 -3.28 26.30
N GLU A 77 -5.35 -2.23 27.11
CA GLU A 77 -6.58 -1.61 27.60
C GLU A 77 -7.41 -1.03 26.44
N LEU A 78 -6.75 -0.33 25.51
CA LEU A 78 -7.37 0.18 24.28
C LEU A 78 -7.94 -0.97 23.43
N TYR A 79 -7.23 -2.11 23.35
CA TYR A 79 -7.76 -3.30 22.70
C TYR A 79 -9.04 -3.81 23.38
N HIS A 80 -9.08 -3.89 24.72
CA HIS A 80 -10.30 -4.27 25.43
C HIS A 80 -11.47 -3.33 25.18
N ALA A 81 -11.21 -2.04 24.98
CA ALA A 81 -12.26 -1.06 24.64
C ALA A 81 -12.87 -1.28 23.25
N VAL A 82 -12.17 -1.95 22.33
CA VAL A 82 -12.62 -2.14 20.94
C VAL A 82 -12.95 -3.58 20.55
N ARG A 83 -12.44 -4.58 21.28
CA ARG A 83 -12.53 -6.00 20.91
C ARG A 83 -13.97 -6.51 20.73
N GLU A 84 -14.93 -5.93 21.46
CA GLU A 84 -16.34 -6.28 21.33
C GLU A 84 -16.96 -5.86 19.99
N ALA A 85 -16.32 -4.94 19.25
CA ALA A 85 -16.74 -4.54 17.91
C ALA A 85 -16.17 -5.44 16.79
N LEU A 86 -15.29 -6.38 17.13
CA LEU A 86 -14.72 -7.34 16.18
C LEU A 86 -15.64 -8.54 16.00
N THR A 87 -15.57 -9.17 14.82
CA THR A 87 -16.17 -10.48 14.61
C THR A 87 -15.58 -11.53 15.57
N PRO A 88 -16.31 -12.63 15.87
CA PRO A 88 -15.81 -13.66 16.76
C PRO A 88 -14.44 -14.22 16.37
N ASP A 89 -14.21 -14.48 15.08
CA ASP A 89 -12.96 -15.02 14.56
C ASP A 89 -11.80 -14.01 14.67
N ALA A 90 -12.04 -12.75 14.30
CA ALA A 90 -11.06 -11.69 14.45
C ALA A 90 -10.68 -11.49 15.92
N ARG A 91 -11.66 -11.48 16.82
CA ARG A 91 -11.44 -11.36 18.26
C ARG A 91 -10.63 -12.52 18.81
N ALA A 92 -11.01 -13.76 18.48
CA ALA A 92 -10.29 -14.95 18.89
C ALA A 92 -8.83 -14.92 18.42
N TYR A 93 -8.59 -14.46 17.19
CA TYR A 93 -7.24 -14.22 16.69
C TYR A 93 -6.50 -13.18 17.54
N TRP A 94 -7.03 -11.97 17.68
CA TRP A 94 -6.36 -10.85 18.37
C TRP A 94 -6.16 -11.06 19.87
N ASP A 95 -7.02 -11.84 20.53
CA ASP A 95 -6.87 -12.24 21.93
C ASP A 95 -5.58 -13.04 22.17
N THR A 96 -5.08 -13.76 21.15
CA THR A 96 -3.80 -14.48 21.20
C THR A 96 -2.58 -13.60 20.87
N GLN A 97 -2.79 -12.38 20.38
CA GLN A 97 -1.75 -11.50 19.82
C GLN A 97 -1.35 -10.37 20.77
N ARG A 98 -1.50 -10.55 22.10
CA ARG A 98 -1.19 -9.54 23.11
C ARG A 98 0.17 -8.85 22.90
N SER A 99 1.24 -9.64 22.70
CA SER A 99 2.58 -9.09 22.48
C SER A 99 2.67 -8.21 21.22
N ALA A 100 1.97 -8.56 20.14
CA ALA A 100 1.91 -7.75 18.93
C ALA A 100 1.15 -6.43 19.15
N ILE A 101 0.07 -6.47 19.94
CA ILE A 101 -0.71 -5.28 20.30
C ILE A 101 0.11 -4.35 21.20
N GLU A 102 0.71 -4.87 22.27
CA GLU A 102 1.52 -4.09 23.22
C GLU A 102 2.74 -3.44 22.55
N SER A 103 3.36 -4.12 21.58
CA SER A 103 4.51 -3.58 20.81
C SER A 103 4.14 -2.55 19.72
N GLY A 104 2.85 -2.35 19.45
CA GLY A 104 2.36 -1.48 18.39
C GLY A 104 2.16 -2.23 17.08
N LEU A 105 0.90 -2.35 16.67
CA LEU A 105 0.51 -3.28 15.62
C LEU A 105 1.12 -2.98 14.25
N LEU A 106 1.32 -1.69 13.92
CA LEU A 106 1.96 -1.30 12.66
C LEU A 106 3.41 -1.76 12.56
N GLY A 107 4.08 -2.10 13.66
CA GLY A 107 5.45 -2.62 13.66
C GLY A 107 5.55 -4.15 13.81
N ALA A 108 4.43 -4.85 14.01
CA ALA A 108 4.42 -6.24 14.44
C ALA A 108 4.41 -7.27 13.30
N GLY A 109 4.12 -6.84 12.08
CA GLY A 109 3.98 -7.70 10.90
C GLY A 109 5.31 -8.29 10.39
N ARG A 110 5.21 -9.28 9.51
CA ARG A 110 6.38 -9.98 8.94
C ARG A 110 7.29 -9.01 8.19
N TYR A 111 6.70 -8.13 7.38
CA TYR A 111 7.45 -7.16 6.60
C TYR A 111 8.18 -6.16 7.50
N GLU A 112 7.56 -5.73 8.59
CA GLU A 112 8.13 -4.76 9.51
C GLU A 112 9.26 -5.34 10.37
N ARG A 113 9.19 -6.63 10.71
CA ARG A 113 10.30 -7.39 11.30
C ARG A 113 11.49 -7.50 10.33
N TYR A 114 11.22 -7.76 9.04
CA TYR A 114 12.26 -7.74 8.01
C TYR A 114 12.90 -6.34 7.90
N LEU A 115 12.09 -5.28 7.88
CA LEU A 115 12.59 -3.91 7.91
C LEU A 115 13.37 -3.60 9.19
N ALA A 116 13.04 -4.20 10.33
CA ALA A 116 13.83 -4.04 11.57
C ALA A 116 15.25 -4.60 11.43
N ALA A 117 15.41 -5.73 10.75
CA ALA A 117 16.72 -6.27 10.41
C ALA A 117 17.45 -5.36 9.41
N PHE A 118 16.75 -4.90 8.37
CA PHE A 118 17.29 -3.95 7.39
C PHE A 118 17.77 -2.65 8.05
N ARG A 119 17.03 -2.08 9.00
CA ARG A 119 17.43 -0.86 9.74
C ARG A 119 18.75 -1.03 10.49
N LYS A 120 18.95 -2.18 11.13
CA LYS A 120 20.21 -2.49 11.81
C LYS A 120 21.36 -2.52 10.81
N LEU A 121 21.15 -3.17 9.66
CA LEU A 121 22.14 -3.24 8.59
C LEU A 121 22.43 -1.87 7.97
N LEU A 122 21.40 -1.07 7.70
CA LEU A 122 21.54 0.31 7.20
C LEU A 122 22.41 1.15 8.14
N ARG A 123 22.19 1.05 9.46
CA ARG A 123 23.01 1.75 10.46
C ARG A 123 24.46 1.27 10.51
N VAL A 124 24.73 0.01 10.16
CA VAL A 124 26.10 -0.54 10.07
C VAL A 124 26.79 -0.04 8.79
N ILE A 125 26.06 0.07 7.69
CA ILE A 125 26.61 0.49 6.39
C ILE A 125 26.85 2.00 6.36
N GLU A 126 25.81 2.79 6.63
CA GLU A 126 25.83 4.25 6.47
C GLU A 126 26.17 4.98 7.77
N GLY A 127 25.94 4.35 8.93
CA GLY A 127 26.08 5.00 10.22
C GLY A 127 24.82 5.76 10.63
N ARG A 128 24.51 5.71 11.94
CA ARG A 128 23.31 6.34 12.51
C ARG A 128 23.21 7.84 12.20
N LYS A 129 24.33 8.57 12.31
CA LYS A 129 24.37 10.02 12.06
C LYS A 129 24.00 10.37 10.62
N ASN A 130 24.44 9.58 9.65
CA ASN A 130 24.14 9.83 8.24
C ASN A 130 22.68 9.55 7.92
N VAL A 131 22.09 8.49 8.49
CA VAL A 131 20.66 8.19 8.35
C VAL A 131 19.80 9.32 8.92
N GLU A 132 20.12 9.81 10.12
CA GLU A 132 19.42 10.94 10.74
C GLU A 132 19.63 12.24 9.92
N ARG A 133 20.84 12.46 9.38
CA ARG A 133 21.17 13.63 8.56
C ARG A 133 20.41 13.66 7.24
N LEU A 134 20.29 12.51 6.56
CA LEU A 134 19.53 12.37 5.32
C LEU A 134 18.09 12.87 5.51
N LEU A 135 17.43 12.37 6.55
CA LEU A 135 16.04 12.73 6.87
C LEU A 135 15.86 14.17 7.36
N ALA A 136 16.95 14.82 7.76
CA ALA A 136 16.97 16.21 8.20
C ALA A 136 17.32 17.21 7.08
N CYS A 137 17.53 16.77 5.84
CA CYS A 137 17.77 17.67 4.72
C CYS A 137 16.56 18.57 4.47
N GLY A 138 16.81 19.87 4.29
CA GLY A 138 15.80 20.92 4.15
C GLY A 138 15.44 21.25 2.70
N SER A 139 16.27 20.87 1.72
CA SER A 139 15.99 21.07 0.29
C SER A 139 16.50 19.90 -0.55
N LEU A 140 15.99 19.81 -1.79
CA LEU A 140 16.46 18.79 -2.74
C LEU A 140 17.93 18.99 -3.10
N GLU A 141 18.41 20.22 -3.24
CA GLU A 141 19.82 20.52 -3.55
C GLU A 141 20.74 20.03 -2.45
N GLU A 142 20.38 20.26 -1.18
CA GLU A 142 21.11 19.75 -0.04
C GLU A 142 21.11 18.23 0.00
N GLN A 143 19.96 17.62 -0.24
CA GLN A 143 19.77 16.17 -0.29
C GLN A 143 20.62 15.51 -1.39
N ARG A 144 20.63 16.08 -2.60
CA ARG A 144 21.45 15.61 -3.72
C ARG A 144 22.93 15.66 -3.40
N ARG A 145 23.40 16.81 -2.89
CA ARG A 145 24.80 16.97 -2.48
C ARG A 145 25.19 15.97 -1.40
N PHE A 146 24.34 15.78 -0.38
CA PHE A 146 24.59 14.81 0.67
C PHE A 146 24.64 13.37 0.13
N TYR A 147 23.75 13.04 -0.80
CA TYR A 147 23.73 11.73 -1.44
C TYR A 147 25.03 11.46 -2.21
N GLU A 148 25.47 12.40 -3.03
CA GLU A 148 26.67 12.27 -3.87
C GLU A 148 27.97 12.26 -3.06
N GLU A 149 28.10 13.16 -2.07
CA GLU A 149 29.34 13.34 -1.32
C GLU A 149 29.50 12.33 -0.19
N THR A 150 28.40 11.84 0.40
CA THR A 150 28.45 11.03 1.63
C THR A 150 27.77 9.67 1.50
N TRP A 151 26.59 9.59 0.86
CA TRP A 151 25.75 8.38 0.92
C TRP A 151 26.10 7.33 -0.14
N ASP A 152 26.37 7.71 -1.39
CA ASP A 152 26.60 6.78 -2.51
C ASP A 152 28.01 6.15 -2.49
N SER A 153 28.31 5.51 -1.37
CA SER A 153 29.59 4.88 -1.10
C SER A 153 29.75 3.54 -1.82
N PHE A 154 30.98 3.04 -1.93
CA PHE A 154 31.23 1.68 -2.42
C PHE A 154 30.50 0.63 -1.58
N ARG A 155 30.38 0.84 -0.26
CA ARG A 155 29.68 -0.06 0.66
C ARG A 155 28.17 -0.08 0.36
N TRP A 156 27.58 1.07 0.07
CA TRP A 156 26.19 1.21 -0.36
C TRP A 156 25.92 0.46 -1.66
N ARG A 157 26.74 0.69 -2.70
CA ARG A 157 26.61 0.01 -3.99
C ARG A 157 26.80 -1.50 -3.88
N LEU A 158 27.79 -1.95 -3.10
CA LEU A 158 28.01 -3.38 -2.84
C LEU A 158 26.84 -4.01 -2.08
N PHE A 159 26.28 -3.29 -1.11
CA PHE A 159 25.11 -3.74 -0.36
C PHE A 159 23.94 -4.04 -1.29
N PHE A 160 23.59 -3.12 -2.22
CA PHE A 160 22.51 -3.36 -3.17
C PHE A 160 22.76 -4.58 -4.04
N ARG A 161 23.98 -4.70 -4.58
CA ARG A 161 24.37 -5.82 -5.44
C ARG A 161 24.23 -7.18 -4.75
N VAL A 162 24.52 -7.26 -3.45
CA VAL A 162 24.47 -8.51 -2.69
C VAL A 162 23.07 -8.77 -2.12
N PHE A 163 22.53 -7.80 -1.37
CA PHE A 163 21.31 -7.98 -0.59
C PHE A 163 20.06 -8.11 -1.46
N PHE A 164 19.99 -7.36 -2.56
CA PHE A 164 18.89 -7.46 -3.53
C PHE A 164 19.22 -8.40 -4.69
N SER A 165 20.27 -9.22 -4.58
CA SER A 165 20.50 -10.27 -5.57
C SER A 165 19.35 -11.28 -5.55
N ARG A 166 19.06 -11.88 -6.72
CA ARG A 166 18.00 -12.90 -6.85
C ARG A 166 18.17 -14.04 -5.85
N THR A 167 19.41 -14.45 -5.59
CA THR A 167 19.74 -15.51 -4.63
C THR A 167 19.35 -15.14 -3.20
N VAL A 168 19.77 -13.96 -2.71
CA VAL A 168 19.47 -13.52 -1.34
C VAL A 168 17.98 -13.26 -1.16
N LEU A 169 17.33 -12.64 -2.14
CA LEU A 169 15.88 -12.42 -2.10
C LEU A 169 15.11 -13.75 -2.09
N GLY A 170 15.52 -14.75 -2.87
CA GLY A 170 14.89 -16.06 -2.92
C GLY A 170 15.13 -16.96 -1.69
N LEU A 171 16.20 -16.71 -0.92
CA LEU A 171 16.53 -17.48 0.29
C LEU A 171 15.81 -17.00 1.55
N GLY A 172 15.31 -15.75 1.60
CA GLY A 172 14.69 -15.23 2.83
C GLY A 172 13.83 -13.97 2.73
N GLY A 173 13.73 -13.32 1.57
CA GLY A 173 12.97 -12.07 1.42
C GLY A 173 11.61 -12.24 0.71
N LEU A 174 11.57 -13.07 -0.32
CA LEU A 174 10.40 -13.29 -1.17
C LEU A 174 10.22 -14.80 -1.43
N ASP A 175 8.97 -15.24 -1.49
CA ASP A 175 8.64 -16.60 -1.93
C ASP A 175 9.22 -16.83 -3.34
N PRO A 176 9.89 -17.95 -3.64
CA PRO A 176 10.46 -18.20 -4.96
C PRO A 176 9.46 -18.04 -6.11
N ARG A 177 8.16 -18.27 -5.87
CA ARG A 177 7.07 -18.06 -6.85
C ARG A 177 6.89 -16.59 -7.25
N PHE A 178 7.40 -15.65 -6.45
CA PHE A 178 7.42 -14.24 -6.79
C PHE A 178 8.17 -13.99 -8.11
N PHE A 179 9.21 -14.79 -8.38
CA PHE A 179 10.05 -14.60 -9.57
C PHE A 179 9.53 -15.30 -10.83
N THR A 180 8.41 -16.02 -10.74
CA THR A 180 7.88 -16.84 -11.85
C THR A 180 7.59 -16.01 -13.10
N TYR A 181 7.05 -14.80 -12.94
CA TYR A 181 6.65 -13.94 -14.07
C TYR A 181 7.56 -12.72 -14.24
N VAL A 182 8.62 -12.61 -13.45
CA VAL A 182 9.57 -11.49 -13.54
C VAL A 182 10.45 -11.68 -14.77
N ASN A 183 10.21 -10.85 -15.77
CA ASN A 183 10.95 -10.82 -17.03
C ASN A 183 11.59 -9.44 -17.24
N GLY A 184 12.77 -9.39 -17.84
CA GLY A 184 13.43 -8.13 -18.22
C GLY A 184 14.17 -7.39 -17.10
N VAL A 185 14.21 -7.92 -15.87
CA VAL A 185 15.07 -7.40 -14.79
C VAL A 185 16.36 -8.20 -14.75
N GLY A 186 17.40 -7.69 -15.44
CA GLY A 186 18.71 -8.36 -15.51
C GLY A 186 19.51 -8.29 -14.21
N ASP A 187 19.52 -7.12 -13.56
CA ASP A 187 20.20 -6.89 -12.27
C ASP A 187 19.22 -6.26 -11.27
N PHE A 188 18.75 -7.08 -10.33
CA PHE A 188 17.85 -6.66 -9.27
C PHE A 188 18.50 -5.66 -8.32
N GLY A 189 19.79 -5.82 -8.03
CA GLY A 189 20.54 -4.92 -7.16
C GLY A 189 20.59 -3.51 -7.74
N GLU A 190 20.99 -3.41 -9.00
CA GLU A 190 21.01 -2.12 -9.70
C GLU A 190 19.61 -1.53 -9.89
N HIS A 191 18.60 -2.36 -10.12
CA HIS A 191 17.21 -1.92 -10.22
C HIS A 191 16.72 -1.24 -8.93
N PHE A 192 16.81 -1.93 -7.78
CA PHE A 192 16.41 -1.34 -6.50
C PHE A 192 17.30 -0.18 -6.09
N ARG A 193 18.59 -0.17 -6.48
CA ARG A 193 19.49 0.96 -6.24
C ARG A 193 19.01 2.20 -6.98
N LYS A 194 18.60 2.08 -8.25
CA LYS A 194 18.06 3.20 -9.04
C LYS A 194 16.76 3.74 -8.46
N LEU A 195 15.83 2.88 -8.03
CA LEU A 195 14.60 3.31 -7.36
C LEU A 195 14.89 4.04 -6.05
N THR A 196 15.81 3.50 -5.25
CA THR A 196 16.23 4.13 -3.99
C THR A 196 16.94 5.46 -4.24
N GLN A 197 17.82 5.52 -5.23
CA GLN A 197 18.50 6.75 -5.63
C GLN A 197 17.50 7.81 -6.06
N HIS A 198 16.55 7.48 -6.93
CA HIS A 198 15.51 8.41 -7.35
C HIS A 198 14.74 8.99 -6.16
N MET A 199 14.32 8.14 -5.22
CA MET A 199 13.65 8.60 -4.00
C MET A 199 14.55 9.49 -3.13
N LEU A 200 15.82 9.11 -2.98
CA LEU A 200 16.80 9.84 -2.14
C LEU A 200 17.38 11.09 -2.81
N VAL A 201 17.10 11.36 -4.08
CA VAL A 201 17.75 12.47 -4.84
C VAL A 201 16.70 13.41 -5.46
N ASP A 202 15.56 12.88 -5.90
CA ASP A 202 14.56 13.63 -6.67
C ASP A 202 13.27 13.90 -5.90
N LEU A 203 13.01 13.18 -4.81
CA LEU A 203 11.81 13.34 -4.00
C LEU A 203 12.16 13.89 -2.60
N PRO A 204 11.34 14.78 -2.02
CA PRO A 204 11.56 15.27 -0.66
C PRO A 204 11.51 14.13 0.36
N VAL A 205 12.63 13.83 1.02
CA VAL A 205 12.72 12.75 2.01
C VAL A 205 12.06 13.10 3.35
N ARG A 206 12.03 14.39 3.71
CA ARG A 206 11.56 14.89 5.01
C ARG A 206 10.13 14.46 5.32
N ASP A 207 9.25 14.56 4.33
CA ASP A 207 7.84 14.24 4.50
C ASP A 207 7.54 12.78 4.15
N ASN A 208 8.54 12.00 3.70
CA ASN A 208 8.35 10.64 3.22
C ASN A 208 8.18 9.62 4.37
N TYR A 209 6.94 9.45 4.81
CA TYR A 209 6.55 8.47 5.84
C TYR A 209 6.94 7.01 5.54
N PHE A 210 7.08 6.60 4.28
CA PHE A 210 7.57 5.25 3.95
C PHE A 210 9.04 5.14 4.30
N LEU A 211 9.84 6.12 3.88
CA LEU A 211 11.26 6.17 4.21
C LEU A 211 11.48 6.28 5.72
N ALA A 212 10.69 7.09 6.44
CA ALA A 212 10.78 7.18 7.89
C ALA A 212 10.58 5.82 8.57
N GLN A 213 9.58 5.04 8.14
CA GLN A 213 9.36 3.68 8.63
C GLN A 213 10.50 2.72 8.25
N ILE A 214 10.99 2.80 7.02
CA ILE A 214 12.07 1.94 6.53
C ILE A 214 13.39 2.23 7.24
N ALA A 215 13.74 3.50 7.47
CA ALA A 215 15.02 3.93 8.04
C ALA A 215 15.02 4.00 9.57
N LEU A 216 13.91 4.46 10.17
CA LEU A 216 13.81 4.71 11.62
C LEU A 216 12.87 3.73 12.33
N GLY A 217 11.89 3.16 11.64
CA GLY A 217 10.86 2.31 12.26
C GLY A 217 9.79 3.10 13.01
N ARG A 218 9.70 4.41 12.74
CA ARG A 218 8.71 5.33 13.31
C ARG A 218 8.46 6.48 12.34
N TYR A 219 7.32 7.14 12.49
CA TYR A 219 7.05 8.39 11.78
C TYR A 219 7.82 9.55 12.44
N LEU A 220 8.21 10.54 11.65
CA LEU A 220 8.93 11.73 12.12
C LEU A 220 8.00 12.79 12.69
N ASP A 221 6.83 12.91 12.09
CA ASP A 221 5.80 13.91 12.40
C ASP A 221 4.44 13.25 12.16
N GLU A 222 3.44 13.59 12.97
CA GLU A 222 2.07 13.12 12.80
C GLU A 222 1.36 13.73 11.59
N ARG A 223 1.94 14.76 10.97
CA ARG A 223 1.55 15.31 9.66
C ARG A 223 2.20 14.54 8.51
N ALA A 224 3.27 13.79 8.78
CA ALA A 224 3.97 12.94 7.83
C ALA A 224 3.64 11.46 8.10
N VAL A 225 2.35 11.13 8.02
CA VAL A 225 1.80 9.77 8.16
C VAL A 225 0.92 9.42 6.96
N PRO A 226 0.60 8.13 6.74
CA PRO A 226 -0.42 7.74 5.77
C PRO A 226 -1.72 8.53 5.91
N PRO A 227 -2.46 8.82 4.81
CA PRO A 227 -3.65 9.66 4.87
C PRO A 227 -4.71 9.21 5.88
N TYR A 228 -4.84 7.90 6.13
CA TYR A 228 -5.83 7.40 7.09
C TYR A 228 -5.48 7.64 8.57
N LEU A 229 -4.26 8.12 8.85
CA LEU A 229 -3.77 8.45 10.20
C LEU A 229 -3.76 9.97 10.47
N LEU A 230 -4.01 10.80 9.45
CA LEU A 230 -4.03 12.26 9.60
C LEU A 230 -5.24 12.69 10.44
N ALA A 231 -5.01 13.63 11.36
CA ALA A 231 -6.05 14.14 12.25
C ALA A 231 -7.24 14.74 11.47
N GLU A 232 -6.95 15.49 10.40
CA GLU A 232 -7.94 16.12 9.52
C GLU A 232 -8.88 15.12 8.81
N HIS A 233 -8.46 13.87 8.64
CA HIS A 233 -9.27 12.84 8.00
C HIS A 233 -10.05 11.97 9.00
N PHE A 234 -9.75 12.08 10.30
CA PHE A 234 -10.23 11.11 11.28
C PHE A 234 -11.75 11.15 11.49
N ASP A 235 -12.35 12.34 11.49
CA ASP A 235 -13.81 12.49 11.62
C ASP A 235 -14.56 11.97 10.39
N THR A 236 -14.06 12.28 9.19
CA THR A 236 -14.60 11.73 7.94
C THR A 236 -14.50 10.20 7.95
N LEU A 237 -13.35 9.65 8.34
CA LEU A 237 -13.16 8.21 8.47
C LEU A 237 -14.16 7.60 9.43
N ARG A 238 -14.37 8.19 10.62
CA ARG A 238 -15.32 7.67 11.60
C ARG A 238 -16.74 7.55 11.02
N GLN A 239 -17.13 8.47 10.12
CA GLN A 239 -18.43 8.44 9.43
C GLN A 239 -18.47 7.44 8.28
N THR A 240 -17.34 7.12 7.65
CA THR A 240 -17.29 6.35 6.40
C THR A 240 -16.84 4.91 6.58
N VAL A 241 -16.11 4.56 7.65
CA VAL A 241 -15.71 3.17 7.94
C VAL A 241 -16.89 2.23 8.20
N GLY A 242 -18.09 2.77 8.44
CA GLY A 242 -19.36 2.03 8.43
C GLY A 242 -19.73 1.44 7.07
N ARG A 243 -19.20 2.02 5.98
CA ARG A 243 -19.53 1.69 4.59
C ARG A 243 -18.54 0.71 3.94
N ILE A 244 -17.56 0.25 4.72
CA ILE A 244 -16.56 -0.74 4.29
C ILE A 244 -17.13 -2.14 4.51
N GLU A 245 -17.30 -2.87 3.42
CA GLU A 245 -17.61 -4.29 3.41
C GLU A 245 -16.31 -5.08 3.28
N ILE A 246 -16.05 -5.99 4.21
CA ILE A 246 -14.84 -6.83 4.21
C ILE A 246 -15.21 -8.20 3.65
N VAL A 247 -14.52 -8.62 2.60
CA VAL A 247 -14.74 -9.90 1.94
C VAL A 247 -13.44 -10.69 1.92
N THR A 248 -13.39 -11.77 2.69
CA THR A 248 -12.24 -12.70 2.67
C THR A 248 -12.45 -13.76 1.59
N ALA A 249 -11.98 -13.47 0.38
CA ALA A 249 -12.07 -14.37 -0.77
C ALA A 249 -11.05 -14.00 -1.85
N GLU A 250 -10.88 -14.88 -2.83
CA GLU A 250 -10.09 -14.60 -4.02
C GLU A 250 -10.75 -13.48 -4.85
N LEU A 251 -9.93 -12.56 -5.39
CA LEU A 251 -10.40 -11.36 -6.09
C LEU A 251 -11.32 -11.68 -7.27
N GLY A 252 -10.93 -12.61 -8.13
CA GLY A 252 -11.74 -13.06 -9.26
C GLY A 252 -13.09 -13.64 -8.83
N THR A 253 -13.13 -14.35 -7.69
CA THR A 253 -14.39 -14.87 -7.11
C THR A 253 -15.32 -13.73 -6.68
N VAL A 254 -14.78 -12.70 -6.01
CA VAL A 254 -15.57 -11.52 -5.62
C VAL A 254 -16.06 -10.74 -6.84
N LEU A 255 -15.21 -10.52 -7.84
CA LEU A 255 -15.63 -9.85 -9.08
C LEU A 255 -16.79 -10.60 -9.76
N LYS A 256 -16.73 -11.93 -9.83
CA LYS A 256 -17.80 -12.76 -10.40
C LYS A 256 -19.12 -12.69 -9.63
N SER A 257 -19.09 -12.49 -8.31
CA SER A 257 -20.32 -12.38 -7.51
C SER A 257 -20.99 -11.01 -7.61
N LEU A 258 -20.27 -9.98 -8.05
CA LEU A 258 -20.81 -8.63 -8.16
C LEU A 258 -21.69 -8.45 -9.42
N PRO A 259 -22.79 -7.67 -9.32
CA PRO A 259 -23.61 -7.32 -10.46
C PRO A 259 -22.82 -6.54 -11.52
N SER A 260 -23.23 -6.68 -12.78
CA SER A 260 -22.73 -5.83 -13.86
C SER A 260 -23.03 -4.35 -13.57
N ASN A 261 -22.12 -3.45 -13.97
CA ASN A 261 -22.27 -1.99 -13.78
C ASN A 261 -22.54 -1.54 -12.32
N SER A 262 -21.81 -2.11 -11.35
CA SER A 262 -21.99 -1.84 -9.92
C SER A 262 -20.83 -1.11 -9.24
N VAL A 263 -19.66 -0.97 -9.89
CA VAL A 263 -18.44 -0.43 -9.27
C VAL A 263 -17.84 0.71 -10.11
N ASP A 264 -17.38 1.77 -9.45
CA ASP A 264 -16.86 3.01 -10.06
C ASP A 264 -15.32 3.13 -9.97
N GLY A 265 -14.70 2.43 -9.03
CA GLY A 265 -13.26 2.50 -8.77
C GLY A 265 -12.67 1.13 -8.39
N PHE A 266 -11.48 0.82 -8.91
CA PHE A 266 -10.76 -0.41 -8.58
C PHE A 266 -9.30 -0.14 -8.21
N ASN A 267 -8.91 -0.50 -6.99
CA ASN A 267 -7.53 -0.48 -6.53
C ASN A 267 -6.98 -1.91 -6.41
N PHE A 268 -6.20 -2.35 -7.39
CA PHE A 268 -5.55 -3.66 -7.38
C PHE A 268 -4.07 -3.53 -6.99
N SER A 269 -3.82 -3.43 -5.68
CA SER A 269 -2.47 -3.25 -5.15
C SER A 269 -1.69 -4.56 -5.12
N ASN A 270 -0.71 -4.71 -6.02
CA ASN A 270 0.29 -5.78 -6.05
C ASN A 270 -0.28 -7.23 -6.11
N VAL A 271 -1.43 -7.40 -6.76
CA VAL A 271 -2.04 -8.74 -6.95
C VAL A 271 -1.59 -9.43 -8.24
N PHE A 272 -1.25 -8.66 -9.28
CA PHE A 272 -0.90 -9.23 -10.59
C PHE A 272 0.56 -9.70 -10.72
N GLU A 273 1.33 -9.58 -9.65
CA GLU A 273 2.71 -10.07 -9.57
C GLU A 273 2.74 -11.61 -9.59
N TRP A 274 1.72 -12.22 -9.00
CA TRP A 274 1.68 -13.64 -8.65
C TRP A 274 0.88 -14.50 -9.63
N VAL A 275 0.22 -13.88 -10.60
CA VAL A 275 -0.76 -14.56 -11.45
C VAL A 275 -0.26 -14.70 -12.88
N PRO A 276 -0.61 -15.78 -13.59
CA PRO A 276 -0.24 -15.91 -14.99
C PRO A 276 -1.01 -14.90 -15.87
N PRO A 277 -0.51 -14.57 -17.08
CA PRO A 277 -1.14 -13.60 -17.98
C PRO A 277 -2.63 -13.86 -18.24
N GLU A 278 -3.05 -15.11 -18.32
CA GLU A 278 -4.43 -15.52 -18.59
C GLU A 278 -5.36 -15.17 -17.42
N THR A 279 -4.87 -15.34 -16.18
CA THR A 279 -5.63 -14.95 -14.97
C THR A 279 -5.72 -13.43 -14.86
N PHE A 280 -4.65 -12.71 -15.21
CA PHE A 280 -4.68 -11.25 -15.29
C PHE A 280 -5.71 -10.75 -16.32
N GLU A 281 -5.70 -11.32 -17.54
CA GLU A 281 -6.68 -10.97 -18.59
C GLU A 281 -8.12 -11.28 -18.15
N ALA A 282 -8.36 -12.47 -17.58
CA ALA A 282 -9.67 -12.85 -17.06
C ALA A 282 -10.16 -11.89 -15.97
N THR A 283 -9.27 -11.47 -15.06
CA THR A 283 -9.59 -10.49 -14.02
C THR A 283 -9.99 -9.14 -14.62
N LEU A 284 -9.29 -8.67 -15.65
CA LEU A 284 -9.65 -7.43 -16.33
C LEU A 284 -10.98 -7.53 -17.07
N ARG A 285 -11.30 -8.68 -17.69
CA ARG A 285 -12.61 -8.91 -18.33
C ARG A 285 -13.75 -8.86 -17.31
N GLU A 286 -13.58 -9.51 -16.15
CA GLU A 286 -14.57 -9.43 -15.07
C GLU A 286 -14.66 -8.02 -14.49
N THR A 287 -13.52 -7.32 -14.34
CA THR A 287 -13.48 -5.91 -13.92
C THR A 287 -14.30 -5.04 -14.88
N TYR A 288 -14.11 -5.20 -16.20
CA TYR A 288 -14.91 -4.51 -17.19
C TYR A 288 -16.40 -4.82 -17.03
N ARG A 289 -16.79 -6.09 -16.83
CA ARG A 289 -18.20 -6.47 -16.64
C ARG A 289 -18.85 -5.72 -15.46
N VAL A 290 -18.21 -5.70 -14.30
CA VAL A 290 -18.77 -5.08 -13.08
C VAL A 290 -18.61 -3.57 -13.04
N ALA A 291 -17.71 -2.99 -13.81
CA ALA A 291 -17.47 -1.55 -13.83
C ALA A 291 -18.66 -0.76 -14.41
N ARG A 292 -19.00 0.38 -13.81
CA ARG A 292 -19.88 1.39 -14.42
C ARG A 292 -19.19 2.09 -15.60
N PRO A 293 -19.95 2.70 -16.53
CA PRO A 293 -19.36 3.56 -17.56
C PRO A 293 -18.49 4.65 -16.95
N GLY A 294 -17.26 4.81 -17.47
CA GLY A 294 -16.31 5.79 -16.97
C GLY A 294 -15.55 5.41 -15.69
N ALA A 295 -15.86 4.25 -15.08
CA ALA A 295 -15.16 3.76 -13.89
C ALA A 295 -13.65 3.70 -14.11
N ARG A 296 -12.87 3.95 -13.06
CA ARG A 296 -11.41 3.96 -13.10
C ARG A 296 -10.82 2.76 -12.40
N LEU A 297 -9.76 2.21 -12.96
CA LEU A 297 -8.93 1.20 -12.29
C LEU A 297 -7.48 1.68 -12.24
N CYS A 298 -6.83 1.34 -11.13
CA CYS A 298 -5.39 1.43 -11.02
C CYS A 298 -4.82 0.15 -10.42
N TYR A 299 -3.65 -0.24 -10.89
CA TYR A 299 -2.93 -1.39 -10.37
C TYR A 299 -1.43 -1.17 -10.46
N ARG A 300 -0.71 -1.83 -9.56
CA ARG A 300 0.74 -1.68 -9.42
C ARG A 300 1.41 -3.02 -9.26
N ASN A 301 2.67 -3.06 -9.66
CA ASN A 301 3.51 -4.23 -9.60
C ASN A 301 4.92 -3.85 -9.18
N LEU A 302 5.55 -4.74 -8.41
CA LEU A 302 6.89 -4.52 -7.90
C LEU A 302 7.91 -4.67 -9.03
N LEU A 303 7.95 -5.84 -9.68
CA LEU A 303 8.98 -6.19 -10.65
C LEU A 303 8.37 -6.64 -11.99
N VAL A 304 7.15 -7.17 -11.98
CA VAL A 304 6.45 -7.57 -13.21
C VAL A 304 5.80 -6.36 -13.88
N ARG A 305 6.23 -6.01 -15.09
CA ARG A 305 5.56 -4.94 -15.85
C ARG A 305 4.28 -5.46 -16.51
N ARG A 306 3.12 -5.09 -15.96
CA ARG A 306 1.81 -5.44 -16.51
C ARG A 306 1.22 -4.25 -17.26
N LYS A 307 0.71 -4.51 -18.46
CA LYS A 307 -0.22 -3.62 -19.17
C LYS A 307 -1.36 -4.50 -19.68
N HIS A 308 -2.58 -3.99 -19.73
CA HIS A 308 -3.68 -4.77 -20.29
C HIS A 308 -3.30 -5.24 -21.71
N PRO A 309 -3.60 -6.50 -22.07
CA PRO A 309 -3.24 -7.03 -23.37
C PRO A 309 -4.01 -6.31 -24.47
N ARG A 310 -3.43 -6.25 -25.68
CA ARG A 310 -4.05 -5.59 -26.86
C ARG A 310 -5.46 -6.10 -27.17
N SER A 311 -5.74 -7.36 -26.81
CA SER A 311 -7.08 -7.96 -26.90
C SER A 311 -8.16 -7.17 -26.13
N LEU A 312 -7.78 -6.32 -25.18
CA LEU A 312 -8.68 -5.50 -24.36
C LEU A 312 -8.60 -3.99 -24.66
N ASP A 313 -7.88 -3.55 -25.71
CA ASP A 313 -7.72 -2.12 -26.04
C ASP A 313 -9.08 -1.42 -26.29
N HIS A 314 -10.07 -2.19 -26.75
CA HIS A 314 -11.43 -1.72 -26.97
C HIS A 314 -12.25 -1.54 -25.68
N LEU A 315 -11.79 -2.09 -24.55
CA LEU A 315 -12.48 -2.04 -23.25
C LEU A 315 -11.96 -0.94 -22.32
N PHE A 316 -10.71 -0.50 -22.51
CA PHE A 316 -10.05 0.42 -21.59
C PHE A 316 -9.38 1.59 -22.33
N THR A 317 -9.45 2.78 -21.74
CA THR A 317 -8.65 3.95 -22.11
C THR A 317 -7.50 4.06 -21.11
N PRO A 318 -6.24 3.78 -21.50
CA PRO A 318 -5.11 3.99 -20.62
C PRO A 318 -4.85 5.48 -20.38
N HIS A 319 -4.44 5.82 -19.15
CA HIS A 319 -4.01 7.17 -18.75
C HIS A 319 -2.50 7.15 -18.51
N ASP A 320 -1.72 6.86 -19.55
CA ASP A 320 -0.28 6.60 -19.47
C ASP A 320 0.50 7.79 -18.86
N GLU A 321 0.18 9.02 -19.23
CA GLU A 321 0.82 10.23 -18.68
C GLU A 321 0.54 10.42 -17.18
N LEU A 322 -0.71 10.18 -16.77
CA LEU A 322 -1.11 10.23 -15.36
C LEU A 322 -0.38 9.14 -14.57
N ALA A 323 -0.36 7.92 -15.08
CA ALA A 323 0.30 6.79 -14.43
C ALA A 323 1.81 7.03 -14.28
N ALA A 324 2.48 7.51 -15.33
CA ALA A 324 3.90 7.84 -15.31
C ALA A 324 4.21 8.97 -14.31
N ARG A 325 3.40 10.04 -14.31
CA ARG A 325 3.56 11.15 -13.35
C ARG A 325 3.36 10.69 -11.91
N LEU A 326 2.34 9.87 -11.64
CA LEU A 326 2.08 9.36 -10.30
C LEU A 326 3.16 8.40 -9.82
N LEU A 327 3.69 7.54 -10.72
CA LEU A 327 4.79 6.64 -10.40
C LEU A 327 6.10 7.38 -10.15
N TYR A 328 6.39 8.44 -10.91
CA TYR A 328 7.55 9.31 -10.68
C TYR A 328 7.50 9.97 -9.29
N HIS A 329 6.31 10.27 -8.76
CA HIS A 329 6.14 10.80 -7.41
C HIS A 329 5.82 9.72 -6.37
N ASP A 330 6.05 8.44 -6.67
CA ASP A 330 5.81 7.37 -5.71
C ASP A 330 6.80 7.44 -4.55
N ARG A 331 6.24 7.69 -3.37
CA ARG A 331 6.99 7.78 -2.12
C ARG A 331 7.36 6.42 -1.55
N SER A 332 6.76 5.33 -2.02
CA SER A 332 7.08 3.97 -1.54
C SER A 332 8.33 3.39 -2.21
N PHE A 333 8.70 3.90 -3.39
CA PHE A 333 9.94 3.62 -4.15
C PHE A 333 10.22 2.13 -4.38
N VAL A 334 9.18 1.30 -4.42
CA VAL A 334 9.31 -0.14 -4.59
C VAL A 334 8.67 -0.64 -5.88
N TYR A 335 7.77 0.13 -6.49
CA TYR A 335 7.04 -0.28 -7.70
C TYR A 335 7.79 0.12 -8.96
N SER A 336 7.95 -0.81 -9.90
CA SER A 336 8.48 -0.55 -11.23
C SER A 336 7.38 -0.27 -12.27
N ASN A 337 6.12 -0.57 -11.93
CA ASN A 337 4.99 -0.39 -12.81
C ASN A 337 3.76 0.07 -12.02
N PHE A 338 3.09 1.07 -12.58
CA PHE A 338 1.79 1.55 -12.15
C PHE A 338 0.98 1.87 -13.41
N GLU A 339 -0.25 1.40 -13.45
CA GLU A 339 -1.15 1.60 -14.59
C GLU A 339 -2.44 2.24 -14.08
N VAL A 340 -2.98 3.16 -14.88
CA VAL A 340 -4.27 3.81 -14.63
C VAL A 340 -5.06 3.74 -15.93
N ALA A 341 -6.33 3.35 -15.84
CA ALA A 341 -7.21 3.29 -17.00
C ALA A 341 -8.66 3.65 -16.62
N SER A 342 -9.43 4.05 -17.63
CA SER A 342 -10.89 4.20 -17.55
C SER A 342 -11.58 3.15 -18.39
N VAL A 343 -12.76 2.72 -17.97
CA VAL A 343 -13.59 1.75 -18.69
C VAL A 343 -14.34 2.43 -19.85
N LYS A 344 -14.20 1.87 -21.05
CA LYS A 344 -14.90 2.26 -22.28
C LYS A 344 -16.22 1.49 -22.39
N LYS A 345 -17.26 1.96 -21.68
CA LYS A 345 -18.64 1.49 -21.88
C LYS A 345 -19.48 2.60 -22.47
N PRO A 346 -20.45 2.27 -23.35
CA PRO A 346 -21.49 3.23 -23.70
C PRO A 346 -22.20 3.66 -22.41
N ALA A 347 -22.52 4.95 -22.30
CA ALA A 347 -23.40 5.41 -21.24
C ALA A 347 -24.72 4.64 -21.38
N GLN A 348 -25.15 3.97 -20.32
CA GLN A 348 -26.49 3.39 -20.32
C GLN A 348 -27.46 4.57 -20.25
N GLU A 349 -28.24 4.78 -21.31
CA GLU A 349 -29.49 5.54 -21.21
C GLU A 349 -30.36 4.75 -20.23
N PHE A 350 -30.40 5.18 -18.98
CA PHE A 350 -31.38 4.67 -18.05
C PHE A 350 -32.73 5.22 -18.52
N GLU A 351 -33.57 4.38 -19.12
CA GLU A 351 -34.99 4.67 -19.26
C GLU A 351 -35.53 4.97 -17.87
N THR A 352 -36.00 6.22 -17.71
CA THR A 352 -36.54 6.83 -16.49
C THR A 352 -37.74 6.10 -15.91
#